data_AF-A0A359M0E3-F1
#
_entry.id   AF-A0A359M0E3-F1
#
_cell.length_a   1.000
_cell.length_b   1.000
_cell.length_c   1.000
_cell.angle_alpha   90.00
_cell.angle_beta   90.00
_cell.angle_gamma   90.00
#
_symmetry.space_group_name_H-M   'P 1'
#
loop_
_entity.id
_entity.type
_entity.pdbx_description
1 polymer ?
#
loop_
_entity_poly.entity_id
_entity_poly.type
_entity_poly.pdbx_seq_one_letter_code
_entity_poly.pdbx_strand_id
1 'polypeptide(L)'
;MTKKPAARRFGMVIDLDRCNGCGACMIACAVENNVPPAAAKATDRTGITPMRVYRVSGEGAAEERRTAVFPILCQQCGERTPCVT
;
A
#
# COMPACT_ATOMS: atom_id res chain seq x y z
N MET A 1 -40.79 14.40 2.04
CA MET A 1 -39.64 14.05 1.18
C MET A 1 -38.37 14.06 2.02
N THR A 2 -38.02 12.93 2.63
CA THR A 2 -36.78 12.79 3.42
C THR A 2 -35.60 12.59 2.47
N LYS A 3 -34.71 13.58 2.38
CA LYS A 3 -33.48 13.50 1.57
C LYS A 3 -32.58 12.42 2.17
N LYS A 4 -32.41 11.29 1.48
CA LYS A 4 -31.48 10.22 1.88
C LYS A 4 -30.08 10.85 2.02
N PRO A 5 -29.38 10.71 3.15
CA PRO A 5 -28.04 11.26 3.27
C PRO A 5 -27.16 10.63 2.19
N ALA A 6 -26.40 11.48 1.49
CA ALA A 6 -25.46 11.01 0.48
C ALA A 6 -24.44 10.06 1.13
N ALA A 7 -24.11 8.96 0.44
CA ALA A 7 -23.12 8.01 0.92
C ALA A 7 -21.78 8.71 1.18
N ARG A 8 -21.15 8.39 2.31
CA ARG A 8 -19.84 8.95 2.66
C ARG A 8 -18.80 8.46 1.65
N ARG A 9 -17.92 9.36 1.21
CA ARG A 9 -16.73 9.02 0.40
C ARG A 9 -15.52 9.01 1.30
N PHE A 10 -14.84 7.87 1.36
CA PHE A 10 -13.61 7.70 2.13
C PHE A 10 -12.40 7.92 1.22
N GLY A 11 -11.34 8.46 1.78
CA GLY A 11 -10.04 8.63 1.13
C GLY A 11 -8.92 8.47 2.15
N MET A 12 -7.74 8.08 1.68
CA MET A 12 -6.54 7.90 2.49
C MET A 12 -5.42 8.74 1.90
N VAL A 13 -4.72 9.49 2.74
CA VAL A 13 -3.54 10.27 2.36
C VAL A 13 -2.37 9.78 3.20
N ILE A 14 -1.25 9.52 2.54
CA ILE A 14 -0.02 9.06 3.17
C ILE A 14 1.06 10.10 2.91
N ASP A 15 1.59 10.68 3.98
CA ASP A 15 2.74 11.59 3.93
C ASP A 15 4.03 10.76 3.75
N LEU A 16 4.65 10.89 2.57
CA LEU A 16 5.85 10.13 2.21
C LEU A 16 7.11 10.67 2.88
N ASP A 17 7.15 11.95 3.25
CA ASP A 17 8.32 12.55 3.91
C ASP A 17 8.49 12.03 5.34
N ARG A 18 7.38 11.60 5.96
CA ARG A 18 7.37 10.93 7.28
C ARG A 18 7.54 9.42 7.20
N CYS A 19 7.48 8.82 6.01
CA CYS A 19 7.58 7.39 5.86
C CYS A 19 9.06 6.93 5.91
N ASN A 20 9.46 6.34 7.03
CA ASN A 20 10.81 5.79 7.19
C ASN A 20 10.96 4.34 6.69
N GLY A 21 9.85 3.70 6.28
CA GLY A 21 9.84 2.32 5.82
C GLY A 21 9.91 1.26 6.91
N CYS A 22 9.45 1.56 8.14
CA CYS A 22 9.47 0.61 9.26
C CYS A 22 8.66 -0.68 9.04
N GLY A 23 7.72 -0.69 8.09
CA GLY A 23 6.90 -1.85 7.77
C GLY A 23 5.77 -2.16 8.77
N ALA A 24 5.60 -1.37 9.83
CA ALA A 24 4.55 -1.57 10.82
C ALA A 24 3.14 -1.58 10.19
N CYS A 25 2.91 -0.75 9.18
CA CYS A 25 1.65 -0.71 8.45
C CYS A 25 1.35 -2.01 7.68
N MET A 26 2.37 -2.71 7.20
CA MET A 26 2.21 -4.01 6.53
C MET A 26 1.74 -5.08 7.51
N ILE A 27 2.37 -5.14 8.69
CA ILE A 27 2.01 -6.11 9.74
C ILE A 27 0.63 -5.80 10.29
N ALA A 28 0.32 -4.53 10.59
CA ALA A 28 -1.00 -4.13 11.07
C ALA A 28 -2.10 -4.53 10.06
N CYS A 29 -1.89 -4.28 8.77
CA CYS A 29 -2.84 -4.67 7.73
C CYS A 29 -3.01 -6.20 7.66
N ALA A 30 -1.92 -6.97 7.75
CA ALA A 30 -1.97 -8.42 7.72
C ALA A 30 -2.73 -9.00 8.91
N VAL A 31 -2.49 -8.49 10.13
CA VAL A 31 -3.17 -8.92 11.36
C VAL A 31 -4.66 -8.58 11.29
N GLU A 32 -5.00 -7.33 10.96
CA GLU A 32 -6.41 -6.87 10.93
C GLU A 32 -7.24 -7.62 9.88
N ASN A 33 -6.63 -7.97 8.74
CA ASN A 33 -7.33 -8.62 7.62
C ASN A 33 -7.10 -10.14 7.58
N ASN A 34 -6.57 -10.74 8.65
CA ASN A 34 -6.34 -12.18 8.76
C ASN A 34 -5.56 -12.77 7.56
N VAL A 35 -4.54 -12.06 7.08
CA VAL A 35 -3.70 -12.53 6.00
C VAL A 35 -2.85 -13.71 6.49
N PRO A 36 -2.89 -14.88 5.84
CA PRO A 36 -2.12 -16.03 6.28
C PRO A 36 -0.61 -15.76 6.11
N PRO A 37 0.24 -16.31 6.99
CA PRO A 37 1.69 -16.28 6.79
C PRO A 37 2.05 -16.82 5.41
N ALA A 38 3.04 -16.17 4.77
CA ALA A 38 3.51 -16.61 3.46
C ALA A 38 4.07 -18.04 3.54
N ALA A 39 3.70 -18.89 2.58
CA ALA A 39 4.30 -20.21 2.43
C ALA A 39 5.80 -20.08 2.16
N ALA A 40 6.61 -21.08 2.55
CA ALA A 40 8.06 -21.04 2.34
C ALA A 40 8.48 -20.88 0.87
N LYS A 41 7.62 -21.29 -0.08
CA LYS A 41 7.83 -21.14 -1.53
C LYS A 41 7.22 -19.87 -2.13
N ALA A 42 6.62 -19.00 -1.30
CA ALA A 42 6.01 -17.78 -1.77
C ALA A 42 7.09 -16.83 -2.34
N THR A 43 6.72 -16.15 -3.42
CA THR A 43 7.53 -15.14 -4.10
C THR A 43 6.86 -13.78 -3.93
N ASP A 44 7.52 -12.71 -4.39
CA ASP A 44 6.89 -11.38 -4.43
C ASP A 44 5.59 -11.32 -5.23
N ARG A 45 5.37 -12.25 -6.17
CA ARG A 45 4.15 -12.33 -6.98
C ARG A 45 3.07 -13.23 -6.37
N THR A 46 3.45 -14.18 -5.52
CA THR A 46 2.55 -15.21 -4.99
C THR A 46 2.30 -15.06 -3.49
N GLY A 47 3.09 -14.24 -2.80
CA GLY A 47 2.84 -13.83 -1.43
C GLY A 47 1.66 -12.87 -1.35
N ILE A 48 0.91 -12.95 -0.25
CA ILE A 48 -0.23 -12.08 0.01
C ILE A 48 0.24 -10.96 0.92
N THR A 49 0.37 -9.75 0.37
CA THR A 49 0.78 -8.55 1.12
C THR A 49 -0.02 -7.35 0.62
N PRO A 50 -1.23 -7.11 1.15
CA PRO A 50 -2.15 -6.10 0.62
C PRO A 50 -1.63 -4.65 0.71
N MET A 51 -0.78 -4.39 1.71
CA MET A 51 -0.03 -3.15 1.85
C MET A 51 1.45 -3.48 1.89
N ARG A 52 2.20 -3.00 0.89
CA ARG A 52 3.62 -3.31 0.72
C ARG A 52 4.44 -2.03 0.64
N VAL A 53 5.44 -1.92 1.51
CA VAL A 53 6.40 -0.81 1.47
C VAL A 53 7.47 -1.12 0.43
N TYR A 54 7.59 -0.26 -0.58
CA TYR A 54 8.66 -0.31 -1.56
C TYR A 54 9.77 0.64 -1.18
N ARG A 55 11.00 0.21 -1.46
CA ARG A 55 12.20 1.04 -1.40
C ARG A 55 12.80 1.06 -2.79
N VAL A 56 12.89 2.24 -3.38
CA VAL A 56 13.46 2.45 -4.71
C VAL A 56 14.66 3.36 -4.57
N SER A 57 15.82 2.88 -4.98
CA SER A 57 17.05 3.67 -5.01
C SER A 57 17.32 4.13 -6.44
N GLY A 58 17.77 5.37 -6.58
CA GLY A 58 18.22 5.92 -7.84
C GLY A 58 19.49 5.23 -8.36
N GLU A 59 19.84 5.55 -9.59
CA GLU A 59 21.09 5.13 -10.23
C GLU A 59 22.26 6.04 -9.76
N GLY A 60 23.52 5.64 -9.98
CA GLY A 60 24.72 6.43 -9.61
C GLY A 60 25.60 5.81 -8.52
N ALA A 61 26.55 6.55 -7.95
CA ALA A 61 27.39 6.05 -6.85
C ALA A 61 26.58 5.94 -5.55
N ALA A 62 26.92 5.00 -4.65
CA ALA A 62 26.15 4.77 -3.41
C ALA A 62 25.97 6.03 -2.55
N GLU A 63 26.95 6.93 -2.58
CA GLU A 63 27.02 8.19 -1.83
C GLU A 63 26.02 9.24 -2.36
N GLU A 64 25.63 9.14 -3.63
CA GLU A 64 24.73 10.09 -4.32
C GLU A 64 23.33 9.52 -4.55
N ARG A 65 23.16 8.20 -4.36
CA ARG A 65 21.91 7.49 -4.59
C ARG A 65 20.83 7.96 -3.62
N ARG A 66 19.85 8.69 -4.15
CA ARG A 66 18.61 8.99 -3.43
C ARG A 66 17.76 7.74 -3.33
N THR A 67 17.18 7.52 -2.16
CA THR A 67 16.27 6.40 -1.92
C THR A 67 14.90 6.94 -1.54
N ALA A 68 13.88 6.52 -2.29
CA ALA A 68 12.49 6.79 -2.00
C ALA A 68 11.86 5.57 -1.32
N VAL A 69 10.99 5.84 -0.35
CA VAL A 69 10.20 4.82 0.33
C VAL A 69 8.73 5.18 0.20
N PHE A 70 7.93 4.25 -0.29
CA PHE A 70 6.49 4.48 -0.44
C PHE A 70 5.69 3.19 -0.25
N PRO A 71 4.64 3.21 0.57
CA PRO A 71 3.69 2.11 0.66
C PRO A 71 2.78 2.09 -0.56
N ILE A 72 2.70 0.94 -1.22
CA ILE A 72 1.71 0.66 -2.25
C ILE A 72 0.67 -0.29 -1.65
N LEU A 73 -0.60 0.06 -1.87
CA LEU A 73 -1.80 -0.68 -1.50
C LEU A 73 -2.84 -0.54 -2.61
N CYS A 74 -3.98 -1.22 -2.49
CA CYS A 74 -5.13 -0.93 -3.34
C CYS A 74 -5.50 0.56 -3.22
N GLN A 75 -5.48 1.29 -4.33
CA GLN A 75 -5.74 2.73 -4.36
C GLN A 75 -7.24 3.07 -4.30
N GLN A 76 -8.10 2.05 -4.24
CA GLN A 76 -9.56 2.22 -4.22
C GLN A 76 -10.02 3.20 -5.30
N CYS A 77 -9.59 2.95 -6.55
CA CYS A 77 -9.83 3.87 -7.65
C CYS A 77 -11.33 4.21 -7.73
N GLY A 78 -11.64 5.47 -8.05
CA GLY A 78 -12.99 5.99 -8.07
C GLY A 78 -13.76 5.62 -9.35
N GLU A 79 -13.88 6.59 -10.26
CA GLU A 79 -14.71 6.44 -11.46
C GLU A 79 -14.08 5.56 -12.57
N ARG A 80 -12.75 5.41 -12.57
CA ARG A 80 -12.00 4.63 -13.57
C ARG A 80 -11.22 3.51 -12.88
N THR A 81 -11.90 2.40 -12.59
CA THR A 81 -11.38 1.31 -11.76
C THR A 81 -11.22 0.03 -12.57
N PRO A 82 -10.02 -0.26 -13.11
CA PRO A 82 -9.82 -1.30 -14.11
C PRO A 82 -9.99 -2.73 -13.59
N CYS A 83 -9.98 -2.94 -12.28
CA CYS A 83 -10.12 -4.27 -11.67
C CYS A 83 -11.59 -4.68 -11.41
N VAL A 84 -12.57 -3.81 -11.68
CA VAL A 84 -14.01 -4.08 -11.51
C VAL A 84 -14.84 -3.79 -12.77
N THR A 85 -14.18 -3.37 -13.85
CA THR A 85 -14.79 -3.18 -15.19
C THR A 85 -15.09 -4.49 -15.90
#